data_AF-A0AAD4QV22-F1
#
_entry.id   AF-A0AAD4QV22-F1
#
_cell.length_a   1.000
_cell.length_b   1.000
_cell.length_c   1.000
_cell.angle_alpha   90.00
_cell.angle_beta   90.00
_cell.angle_gamma   90.00
#
_symmetry.space_group_name_H-M   'P 1'
#
loop_
_entity.id
_entity.type
_entity.pdbx_description
1 polymer ?
#
loop_
_entity_poly.entity_id
_entity_poly.type
_entity_poly.pdbx_seq_one_letter_code
_entity_poly.pdbx_strand_id
1 'polypeptide(L)'
;MFDPTSSDTAQHSGEYRDRRFNGTDEEREQLLSTSTTLWVGELSHNTTEEQIIELFSRAGPIHRVIMGLHRDDHTPCGFCFVEYENRSGAENAMRDRESYVLDGQKLTLSWDTGFTEGRQFGRGRHGGQKSEDKKKPWSKDKIVWVDCEMTGLDVAENRILEIACIITDSNLEVIAELGPICIKHPPEVMKNMSDWCRENFPKNGLLERVEKDGIPEHEAESQVLEFIKQNEVPEKRCPLAGNNVFTDRGFLKKHMPKVTDYLNYHRIIDVSSINELVKRWYPAEVLEKIPRKERKHMAMDDIRESIMELKYYREHFFKTPPQANGHV
;
A
#
# COMPACT_ATOMS: atom_id res chain seq x y z
N MET A 1 -4.86 -45.68 22.22
CA MET A 1 -3.80 -46.32 21.44
C MET A 1 -3.47 -45.37 20.30
N PHE A 2 -2.43 -44.56 20.47
CA PHE A 2 -1.90 -43.67 19.44
C PHE A 2 -0.60 -44.30 18.96
N ASP A 3 -0.50 -44.53 17.66
CA ASP A 3 0.63 -45.17 16.99
C ASP A 3 1.72 -44.13 16.69
N PRO A 4 2.96 -44.26 17.19
CA PRO A 4 4.01 -43.28 17.02
C PRO A 4 5.03 -43.74 15.97
N THR A 5 4.72 -43.59 14.68
CA THR A 5 5.74 -43.66 13.62
C THR A 5 5.43 -42.69 12.48
N SER A 6 5.93 -41.46 12.59
CA SER A 6 6.37 -40.69 11.43
C SER A 6 7.40 -39.66 11.92
N SER A 7 8.65 -40.11 11.92
CA SER A 7 9.84 -39.28 12.13
C SER A 7 9.95 -38.21 11.03
N ASP A 8 10.19 -36.98 11.48
CA ASP A 8 11.07 -35.97 10.88
C ASP A 8 11.05 -35.80 9.35
N THR A 9 10.36 -34.75 8.90
CA THR A 9 10.86 -33.91 7.80
C THR A 9 10.65 -32.45 8.19
N ALA A 10 11.64 -31.88 8.89
CA ALA A 10 11.75 -30.44 9.03
C ALA A 10 11.83 -29.82 7.62
N GLN A 11 10.79 -29.09 7.23
CA GLN A 11 10.78 -28.31 5.99
C GLN A 11 11.92 -27.27 6.06
N HIS A 12 12.93 -27.40 5.20
CA HIS A 12 13.92 -26.35 4.95
C HIS A 12 13.24 -25.15 4.30
N SER A 13 12.72 -24.25 5.13
CA SER A 13 12.13 -22.98 4.72
C SER A 13 13.25 -22.01 4.31
N GLY A 14 13.61 -21.96 3.03
CA GLY A 14 14.55 -20.94 2.53
C GLY A 14 15.20 -21.16 1.16
N GLU A 15 15.13 -22.37 0.59
CA GLU A 15 15.79 -22.63 -0.69
C GLU A 15 15.01 -22.07 -1.88
N TYR A 16 15.72 -21.39 -2.79
CA TYR A 16 15.17 -20.94 -4.05
C TYR A 16 14.91 -22.14 -4.97
N ARG A 17 13.70 -22.18 -5.56
CA ARG A 17 13.33 -23.19 -6.56
C ARG A 17 12.73 -22.52 -7.77
N ASP A 18 13.34 -22.74 -8.95
CA ASP A 18 12.73 -22.33 -10.21
C ASP A 18 11.48 -23.16 -10.51
N ARG A 19 10.31 -22.54 -10.39
CA ARG A 19 9.00 -23.16 -10.69
C ARG A 19 8.70 -23.35 -12.19
N ARG A 20 9.54 -22.83 -13.08
CA ARG A 20 9.42 -22.99 -14.54
C ARG A 20 10.44 -23.99 -15.11
N PHE A 21 11.22 -24.65 -14.24
CA PHE A 21 12.06 -25.74 -14.66
C PHE A 21 11.19 -26.82 -15.32
N ASN A 22 11.51 -27.18 -16.56
CA ASN A 22 10.70 -28.07 -17.39
C ASN A 22 11.38 -29.44 -17.54
N GLY A 23 11.61 -30.10 -16.40
CA GLY A 23 12.22 -31.42 -16.30
C GLY A 23 11.74 -32.16 -15.05
N THR A 24 12.13 -33.42 -14.91
CA THR A 24 11.80 -34.27 -13.76
C THR A 24 12.58 -33.85 -12.51
N ASP A 25 12.11 -34.27 -11.33
CA ASP A 25 12.84 -34.00 -10.07
C ASP A 25 14.21 -34.69 -10.05
N GLU A 26 14.36 -35.86 -10.69
CA GLU A 26 15.63 -36.58 -10.85
C GLU A 26 16.62 -35.80 -11.73
N GLU A 27 16.18 -35.32 -12.90
CA GLU A 27 16.99 -34.46 -13.78
C GLU A 27 17.43 -33.18 -13.06
N ARG A 28 16.54 -32.60 -12.25
CA ARG A 28 16.83 -31.41 -11.45
C ARG A 28 17.94 -31.69 -10.43
N GLU A 29 17.84 -32.79 -9.69
CA GLU A 29 18.83 -33.17 -8.68
C GLU A 29 20.19 -33.45 -9.31
N GLN A 30 20.21 -34.12 -10.47
CA GLN A 30 21.43 -34.30 -11.26
C GLN A 30 22.06 -32.96 -11.66
N LEU A 31 21.27 -32.01 -12.18
CA LEU A 31 21.79 -30.68 -12.53
C LEU A 31 22.32 -29.92 -11.31
N LEU A 32 21.63 -29.96 -10.17
CA LEU A 32 22.09 -29.33 -8.93
C LEU A 32 23.39 -29.98 -8.41
N SER A 33 23.56 -31.28 -8.60
CA SER A 33 24.74 -32.04 -8.17
C SER A 33 26.01 -31.67 -8.94
N THR A 34 25.88 -31.08 -10.14
CA THR A 34 27.02 -30.65 -10.98
C THR A 34 27.06 -29.15 -11.27
N SER A 35 26.04 -28.40 -10.86
CA SER A 35 25.94 -26.95 -11.11
C SER A 35 27.11 -26.14 -10.56
N THR A 36 27.47 -25.08 -11.28
CA THR A 36 28.39 -24.01 -10.87
C THR A 36 27.67 -22.68 -10.59
N THR A 37 26.33 -22.68 -10.67
CA THR A 37 25.51 -21.47 -10.57
C THR A 37 24.83 -21.38 -9.21
N LEU A 38 24.92 -20.21 -8.60
CA LEU A 38 24.14 -19.83 -7.43
C LEU A 38 23.09 -18.79 -7.81
N TRP A 39 21.89 -18.96 -7.26
CA TRP A 39 20.93 -17.87 -7.16
C TRP A 39 21.22 -17.08 -5.88
N VAL A 40 21.26 -15.75 -6.01
CA VAL A 40 21.50 -14.82 -4.91
C VAL A 40 20.30 -13.88 -4.83
N GLY A 41 19.65 -13.79 -3.68
CA GLY A 41 18.55 -12.87 -3.43
C GLY A 41 18.77 -11.98 -2.23
N GLU A 42 17.79 -11.10 -1.98
CA GLU A 42 17.86 -10.06 -0.94
C GLU A 42 18.95 -9.02 -1.22
N LEU A 43 19.16 -8.71 -2.50
CA LEU A 43 20.02 -7.61 -2.93
C LEU A 43 19.31 -6.27 -2.77
N SER A 44 20.06 -5.21 -2.49
CA SER A 44 19.57 -3.84 -2.58
C SER A 44 19.34 -3.46 -4.04
N HIS A 45 18.36 -2.59 -4.31
CA HIS A 45 18.13 -2.05 -5.67
C HIS A 45 19.29 -1.20 -6.19
N ASN A 46 20.18 -0.75 -5.29
CA ASN A 46 21.36 0.02 -5.65
C ASN A 46 22.61 -0.86 -5.80
N THR A 47 22.52 -2.16 -5.51
CA THR A 47 23.65 -3.08 -5.63
C THR A 47 24.07 -3.21 -7.09
N THR A 48 25.34 -2.92 -7.37
CA THR A 48 25.90 -3.03 -8.72
C THR A 48 26.49 -4.41 -8.99
N GLU A 49 26.67 -4.74 -10.27
CA GLU A 49 27.30 -6.00 -10.68
C GLU A 49 28.74 -6.10 -10.15
N GLU A 50 29.48 -5.00 -10.13
CA GLU A 50 30.87 -4.95 -9.64
C GLU A 50 30.96 -5.31 -8.16
N GLN A 51 30.01 -4.84 -7.34
CA GLN A 51 29.96 -5.18 -5.91
C GLN A 51 29.70 -6.68 -5.70
N ILE A 52 28.86 -7.29 -6.53
CA ILE A 52 28.63 -8.75 -6.51
C ILE A 52 29.90 -9.48 -6.92
N ILE A 53 30.56 -9.06 -8.00
CA ILE A 53 31.81 -9.66 -8.47
C ILE A 53 32.87 -9.60 -7.36
N GLU A 54 33.07 -8.43 -6.74
CA GLU A 54 34.03 -8.24 -5.65
C GLU A 54 33.72 -9.16 -4.46
N LEU A 55 32.45 -9.18 -4.01
CA LEU A 55 32.03 -9.99 -2.88
C LEU A 55 32.20 -11.50 -3.16
N PHE A 56 31.76 -11.98 -4.31
CA PHE A 56 31.72 -13.41 -4.64
C PHE A 56 33.04 -13.98 -5.15
N SER A 57 33.98 -13.12 -5.61
CA SER A 57 35.32 -13.53 -6.04
C SER A 57 36.14 -14.15 -4.89
N ARG A 58 35.79 -13.88 -3.63
CA ARG A 58 36.45 -14.47 -2.45
C ARG A 58 36.32 -16.00 -2.39
N ALA A 59 35.26 -16.57 -2.99
CA ALA A 59 35.00 -18.00 -2.94
C ALA A 59 35.62 -18.76 -4.13
N GLY A 60 35.88 -18.08 -5.25
CA GLY A 60 36.50 -18.65 -6.44
C GLY A 60 36.34 -17.76 -7.68
N PRO A 61 36.98 -18.13 -8.81
CA PRO A 61 36.88 -17.37 -10.06
C PRO A 61 35.46 -17.40 -10.62
N ILE A 62 34.94 -16.22 -10.94
CA ILE A 62 33.58 -16.02 -11.47
C ILE A 62 33.65 -16.06 -13.01
N HIS A 63 32.79 -16.87 -13.63
CA HIS A 63 32.60 -16.88 -15.07
C HIS A 63 31.80 -15.64 -15.52
N ARG A 64 30.67 -15.37 -14.84
CA ARG A 64 29.86 -14.16 -15.03
C ARG A 64 28.86 -13.95 -13.90
N VAL A 65 28.34 -12.72 -13.80
CA VAL A 65 27.18 -12.37 -12.98
C VAL A 65 26.03 -11.97 -13.91
N ILE A 66 24.81 -12.39 -13.58
CA ILE A 66 23.60 -11.97 -14.28
C ILE A 66 22.68 -11.27 -13.30
N MET A 67 22.61 -9.95 -13.40
CA MET A 67 21.71 -9.15 -12.55
C MET A 67 20.25 -9.44 -12.87
N GLY A 68 19.44 -9.60 -11.82
CA GLY A 68 18.00 -9.71 -11.95
C GLY A 68 17.40 -8.33 -12.21
N LEU A 69 16.65 -8.19 -13.29
CA LEU A 69 16.09 -6.92 -13.76
C LEU A 69 14.57 -6.94 -13.79
N HIS A 70 13.98 -5.77 -13.61
CA HIS A 70 12.59 -5.52 -13.89
C HIS A 70 12.35 -5.57 -15.41
N ARG A 71 11.22 -6.16 -15.82
CA ARG A 71 10.96 -6.49 -17.23
C ARG A 71 10.88 -5.27 -18.15
N ASP A 72 10.28 -4.18 -17.67
CA ASP A 72 9.92 -3.06 -18.53
C ASP A 72 11.02 -1.98 -18.55
N ASP A 73 11.47 -1.54 -17.38
CA ASP A 73 12.44 -0.45 -17.21
C ASP A 73 13.89 -0.93 -17.00
N HIS A 74 14.11 -2.26 -16.95
CA HIS A 74 15.44 -2.87 -16.80
C HIS A 74 16.19 -2.45 -15.53
N THR A 75 15.47 -2.03 -14.48
CA THR A 75 16.07 -1.69 -13.18
C THR A 75 16.37 -2.92 -12.34
N PRO A 76 17.40 -2.94 -11.48
CA PRO A 76 17.70 -4.08 -10.60
C PRO A 76 16.54 -4.44 -9.66
N CYS A 77 16.20 -5.74 -9.56
CA CYS A 77 15.02 -6.22 -8.81
C CYS A 77 15.37 -7.24 -7.71
N GLY A 78 16.46 -7.01 -6.99
CA GLY A 78 16.71 -7.65 -5.70
C GLY A 78 17.28 -9.08 -5.74
N PHE A 79 17.69 -9.58 -6.91
CA PHE A 79 18.38 -10.85 -7.05
C PHE A 79 19.39 -10.84 -8.21
N CYS A 80 20.28 -11.82 -8.25
CA CYS A 80 21.17 -12.10 -9.37
C CYS A 80 21.49 -13.59 -9.45
N PHE A 81 22.20 -13.98 -10.51
CA PHE A 81 22.84 -15.28 -10.63
C PHE A 81 24.35 -15.09 -10.67
N VAL A 82 25.07 -15.91 -9.91
CA VAL A 82 26.53 -15.95 -9.93
C VAL A 82 26.94 -17.30 -10.50
N GLU A 83 27.61 -17.27 -11.65
CA GLU A 83 28.13 -18.47 -12.31
C GLU A 83 29.64 -18.53 -12.10
N TYR A 84 30.11 -19.55 -11.39
CA TYR A 84 31.54 -19.79 -11.17
C TYR A 84 32.15 -20.57 -12.33
N GLU A 85 33.45 -20.36 -12.59
CA GLU A 85 34.18 -21.19 -13.56
C GLU A 85 34.24 -22.66 -13.13
N ASN A 86 34.25 -22.90 -11.81
CA ASN A 86 34.36 -24.22 -11.21
C ASN A 86 33.36 -24.39 -10.07
N ARG A 87 32.79 -25.59 -9.94
CA ARG A 87 31.83 -25.91 -8.86
C ARG A 87 32.37 -25.63 -7.46
N SER A 88 33.67 -25.82 -7.25
CA SER A 88 34.34 -25.52 -5.97
C SER A 88 34.12 -24.08 -5.51
N GLY A 89 34.02 -23.12 -6.44
CA GLY A 89 33.70 -21.72 -6.12
C GLY A 89 32.31 -21.57 -5.52
N ALA A 90 31.30 -22.20 -6.15
CA ALA A 90 29.93 -22.21 -5.66
C ALA A 90 29.81 -22.96 -4.31
N GLU A 91 30.54 -24.07 -4.13
CA GLU A 91 30.56 -24.83 -2.88
C GLU A 91 31.18 -24.02 -1.72
N ASN A 92 32.25 -23.28 -1.99
CA ASN A 92 32.88 -22.42 -1.00
C ASN A 92 31.92 -21.30 -0.56
N ALA A 93 31.25 -20.64 -1.50
CA ALA A 93 30.25 -19.61 -1.20
C ALA A 93 29.07 -20.18 -0.39
N MET A 94 28.58 -21.38 -0.75
CA MET A 94 27.49 -22.03 -0.01
C MET A 94 27.90 -22.47 1.41
N ARG A 95 29.15 -22.91 1.60
CA ARG A 95 29.70 -23.30 2.90
C ARG A 95 29.77 -22.11 3.87
N ASP A 96 30.12 -20.94 3.36
CA ASP A 96 30.26 -19.70 4.14
C ASP A 96 29.12 -18.70 3.87
N ARG A 97 27.94 -19.18 3.44
CA ARG A 97 26.83 -18.31 2.97
C ARG A 97 26.35 -17.28 4.00
N GLU A 98 26.61 -17.52 5.28
CA GLU A 98 26.25 -16.62 6.38
C GLU A 98 27.08 -15.34 6.40
N SER A 99 28.30 -15.35 5.82
CA SER A 99 29.22 -14.20 5.77
C SER A 99 28.94 -13.24 4.60
N TYR A 100 28.03 -13.60 3.70
CA TYR A 100 27.68 -12.80 2.53
C TYR A 100 26.69 -11.71 2.91
N VAL A 101 27.25 -10.55 3.25
CA VAL A 101 26.52 -9.32 3.59
C VAL A 101 26.94 -8.22 2.62
N LEU A 102 25.98 -7.50 2.06
CA LEU A 102 26.20 -6.37 1.18
C LEU A 102 25.20 -5.26 1.49
N ASP A 103 25.63 -4.00 1.47
CA ASP A 103 24.79 -2.84 1.82
C ASP A 103 24.07 -2.96 3.19
N GLY A 104 24.72 -3.64 4.16
CA GLY A 104 24.15 -3.92 5.48
C GLY A 104 23.05 -4.99 5.50
N GLN A 105 22.79 -5.65 4.36
CA GLN A 105 21.79 -6.70 4.20
C GLN A 105 22.46 -8.05 4.02
N LYS A 106 21.98 -9.06 4.76
CA LYS A 106 22.42 -10.44 4.61
C LYS A 106 21.80 -11.04 3.35
N LEU A 107 22.63 -11.56 2.47
CA LEU A 107 22.19 -12.14 1.20
C LEU A 107 21.65 -13.56 1.41
N THR A 108 20.72 -13.97 0.55
CA THR A 108 20.23 -15.35 0.49
C THR A 108 20.86 -16.08 -0.67
N LEU A 109 21.65 -17.13 -0.39
CA LEU A 109 22.29 -17.96 -1.39
C LEU A 109 21.58 -19.31 -1.50
N SER A 110 21.36 -19.77 -2.73
CA SER A 110 20.78 -21.07 -3.03
C SER A 110 21.40 -21.66 -4.29
N TRP A 111 21.52 -22.98 -4.33
CA TRP A 111 21.89 -23.67 -5.56
C TRP A 111 20.87 -23.41 -6.67
N ASP A 112 21.37 -23.24 -7.89
CA ASP A 112 20.55 -23.09 -9.09
C ASP A 112 20.94 -24.15 -10.12
N THR A 113 19.99 -24.62 -10.94
CA THR A 113 20.25 -25.67 -11.95
C THR A 113 21.08 -25.19 -13.15
N GLY A 114 21.38 -23.88 -13.23
CA GLY A 114 22.08 -23.26 -14.33
C GLY A 114 21.23 -22.15 -14.97
N PHE A 115 21.89 -21.09 -15.41
CA PHE A 115 21.21 -19.94 -16.00
C PHE A 115 20.68 -20.23 -17.42
N THR A 116 19.46 -19.77 -17.70
CA THR A 116 18.89 -19.75 -19.05
C THR A 116 18.33 -18.37 -19.36
N GLU A 117 18.43 -17.96 -20.63
CA GLU A 117 18.00 -16.63 -21.06
C GLU A 117 16.51 -16.40 -20.79
N GLY A 118 16.18 -15.19 -20.32
CA GLY A 118 14.84 -14.81 -19.86
C GLY A 118 14.64 -14.96 -18.35
N ARG A 119 15.53 -15.67 -17.65
CA ARG A 119 15.48 -15.80 -16.17
C ARG A 119 16.01 -14.56 -15.44
N GLN A 120 16.68 -13.65 -16.12
CA GLN A 120 17.09 -12.36 -15.56
C GLN A 120 15.89 -11.50 -15.17
N PHE A 121 14.70 -11.72 -15.74
CA PHE A 121 13.54 -10.89 -15.42
C PHE A 121 12.78 -11.37 -14.17
N GLY A 122 12.46 -10.43 -13.29
CA GLY A 122 11.60 -10.67 -12.13
C GLY A 122 10.22 -11.24 -12.52
N ARG A 123 9.64 -12.03 -11.62
CA ARG A 123 8.40 -12.81 -11.86
C ARG A 123 7.19 -12.33 -11.04
N GLY A 124 7.32 -11.17 -10.39
CA GLY A 124 6.27 -10.46 -9.66
C GLY A 124 5.21 -9.89 -10.59
N ARG A 125 4.12 -9.38 -10.02
CA ARG A 125 2.93 -8.93 -10.78
C ARG A 125 3.26 -7.85 -11.82
N HIS A 126 4.25 -7.00 -11.52
CA HIS A 126 4.69 -5.91 -12.40
C HIS A 126 6.04 -6.19 -13.08
N GLY A 127 6.67 -7.35 -12.84
CA GLY A 127 8.01 -7.65 -13.36
C GLY A 127 9.14 -7.57 -12.33
N GLY A 128 8.85 -7.21 -11.06
CA GLY A 128 9.80 -7.26 -9.92
C GLY A 128 9.93 -8.65 -9.27
N GLN A 129 10.55 -8.78 -8.09
CA GLN A 129 10.64 -10.09 -7.41
C GLN A 129 9.35 -10.42 -6.65
N LYS A 130 8.89 -11.69 -6.69
CA LYS A 130 7.69 -12.12 -5.92
C LYS A 130 7.85 -11.97 -4.39
N SER A 131 9.08 -11.94 -3.89
CA SER A 131 9.35 -11.66 -2.47
C SER A 131 9.08 -10.19 -2.14
N GLU A 132 9.37 -9.25 -3.03
CA GLU A 132 9.03 -7.83 -2.87
C GLU A 132 7.51 -7.60 -2.88
N ASP A 133 6.79 -8.30 -3.75
CA ASP A 133 5.31 -8.32 -3.75
C ASP A 133 4.75 -8.82 -2.40
N LYS A 134 5.48 -9.70 -1.70
CA LYS A 134 5.12 -10.24 -0.37
C LYS A 134 5.69 -9.43 0.79
N LYS A 135 6.76 -8.66 0.58
CA LYS A 135 7.49 -7.82 1.54
C LYS A 135 7.08 -6.35 1.50
N LYS A 136 5.88 -6.02 1.01
CA LYS A 136 5.21 -4.82 1.50
C LYS A 136 4.37 -5.21 2.73
N PRO A 137 4.97 -5.35 3.94
CA PRO A 137 4.15 -5.38 5.14
C PRO A 137 3.27 -4.15 5.05
N TRP A 138 1.96 -4.31 5.22
CA TRP A 138 0.95 -3.26 5.40
C TRP A 138 1.58 -1.88 5.34
N SER A 139 1.73 -1.38 4.12
CA SER A 139 2.60 -0.24 3.94
C SER A 139 2.05 0.88 4.81
N LYS A 140 2.95 1.72 5.31
CA LYS A 140 2.63 3.08 5.77
C LYS A 140 2.13 3.93 4.57
N ASP A 141 1.24 3.33 3.79
CA ASP A 141 0.60 3.88 2.62
C ASP A 141 -0.26 5.06 3.09
N LYS A 142 -0.53 5.94 2.14
CA LYS A 142 -1.29 7.17 2.35
C LYS A 142 -2.73 6.87 2.79
N ILE A 143 -3.37 7.82 3.44
CA ILE A 143 -4.79 7.77 3.79
C ILE A 143 -5.50 8.83 2.95
N VAL A 144 -6.61 8.44 2.31
CA VAL A 144 -7.41 9.34 1.47
C VAL A 144 -8.64 9.78 2.25
N TRP A 145 -8.66 11.02 2.67
CA TRP A 145 -9.74 11.62 3.44
C TRP A 145 -10.71 12.31 2.51
N VAL A 146 -12.01 12.04 2.69
CA VAL A 146 -13.06 12.66 1.88
C VAL A 146 -14.22 13.04 2.79
N ASP A 147 -14.87 14.14 2.43
CA ASP A 147 -16.16 14.57 2.94
C ASP A 147 -16.99 15.10 1.77
N CYS A 148 -18.27 14.76 1.75
CA CYS A 148 -19.23 15.18 0.75
C CYS A 148 -20.38 15.95 1.42
N GLU A 149 -20.81 17.03 0.77
CA GLU A 149 -22.11 17.62 1.04
C GLU A 149 -23.11 17.08 0.00
N MET A 150 -24.28 16.60 0.44
CA MET A 150 -25.27 15.94 -0.43
C MET A 150 -26.62 16.64 -0.36
N THR A 151 -27.46 16.46 -1.38
CA THR A 151 -28.86 16.93 -1.36
C THR A 151 -29.73 16.23 -0.30
N GLY A 152 -29.23 15.15 0.31
CA GLY A 152 -29.87 14.35 1.36
C GLY A 152 -29.08 13.07 1.62
N LEU A 153 -29.62 12.18 2.46
CA LEU A 153 -28.91 10.97 2.91
C LEU A 153 -29.28 9.68 2.14
N ASP A 154 -30.31 9.73 1.28
CA ASP A 154 -30.70 8.58 0.48
C ASP A 154 -29.82 8.49 -0.76
N VAL A 155 -28.89 7.53 -0.78
CA VAL A 155 -27.99 7.29 -1.92
C VAL A 155 -28.79 6.99 -3.21
N ALA A 156 -30.00 6.44 -3.13
CA ALA A 156 -30.82 6.15 -4.31
C ALA A 156 -31.31 7.44 -5.00
N GLU A 157 -31.73 8.42 -4.22
CA GLU A 157 -32.44 9.61 -4.72
C GLU A 157 -31.56 10.87 -4.74
N ASN A 158 -30.64 11.01 -3.79
CA ASN A 158 -29.83 12.21 -3.60
C ASN A 158 -28.55 12.22 -4.45
N ARG A 159 -27.89 13.38 -4.51
CA ARG A 159 -26.66 13.64 -5.27
C ARG A 159 -25.64 14.41 -4.45
N ILE A 160 -24.37 14.31 -4.82
CA ILE A 160 -23.25 15.06 -4.23
C ILE A 160 -23.28 16.49 -4.78
N LEU A 161 -23.20 17.49 -3.89
CA LEU A 161 -23.15 18.93 -4.19
C LEU A 161 -21.75 19.52 -4.01
N GLU A 162 -21.00 19.03 -3.03
CA GLU A 162 -19.62 19.45 -2.76
C GLU A 162 -18.81 18.23 -2.40
N ILE A 163 -17.55 18.18 -2.85
CA ILE A 163 -16.59 17.17 -2.41
C ILE A 163 -15.25 17.82 -2.14
N ALA A 164 -14.61 17.44 -1.04
CA ALA A 164 -13.22 17.76 -0.76
C ALA A 164 -12.41 16.48 -0.54
N CYS A 165 -11.10 16.55 -0.76
CA CYS A 165 -10.20 15.43 -0.55
C CYS A 165 -8.88 15.91 0.08
N ILE A 166 -8.40 15.21 1.10
CA ILE A 166 -7.07 15.41 1.69
C ILE A 166 -6.33 14.08 1.68
N ILE A 167 -5.06 14.09 1.29
CA ILE A 167 -4.18 12.93 1.39
C ILE A 167 -3.23 13.15 2.57
N THR A 168 -3.18 12.21 3.49
CA THR A 168 -2.20 12.21 4.59
C THR A 168 -1.25 11.02 4.49
N ASP A 169 -0.10 11.13 5.15
CA ASP A 169 0.71 9.97 5.45
C ASP A 169 0.09 9.11 6.58
N SER A 170 0.78 8.03 6.96
CA SER A 170 0.35 7.17 8.09
C SER A 170 0.39 7.86 9.46
N ASN A 171 1.08 9.00 9.57
CA ASN A 171 1.17 9.81 10.78
C ASN A 171 0.10 10.91 10.82
N LEU A 172 -0.84 10.92 9.87
CA LEU A 172 -1.90 11.93 9.76
C LEU A 172 -1.35 13.32 9.38
N GLU A 173 -0.14 13.39 8.83
CA GLU A 173 0.41 14.64 8.30
C GLU A 173 -0.05 14.84 6.86
N VAL A 174 -0.53 16.06 6.57
CA VAL A 174 -1.11 16.42 5.27
C VAL A 174 -0.02 16.43 4.21
N ILE A 175 -0.26 15.72 3.11
CA ILE A 175 0.58 15.66 1.92
C ILE A 175 0.04 16.59 0.85
N ALA A 176 -1.27 16.54 0.62
CA ALA A 176 -1.93 17.33 -0.42
C ALA A 176 -3.42 17.51 -0.12
N GLU A 177 -4.02 18.55 -0.71
CA GLU A 177 -5.44 18.89 -0.59
C GLU A 177 -6.03 19.17 -1.98
N LEU A 178 -7.30 18.80 -2.17
CA LEU A 178 -8.11 19.10 -3.35
C LEU A 178 -9.48 19.59 -2.93
N GLY A 179 -9.94 20.68 -3.57
CA GLY A 179 -11.28 21.22 -3.41
C GLY A 179 -11.39 22.34 -2.36
N PRO A 180 -12.62 22.65 -1.90
CA PRO A 180 -13.86 21.98 -2.26
C PRO A 180 -14.22 22.13 -3.74
N ILE A 181 -14.69 21.05 -4.37
CA ILE A 181 -15.22 21.03 -5.73
C ILE A 181 -16.75 21.05 -5.64
N CYS A 182 -17.37 22.08 -6.20
CA CYS A 182 -18.83 22.17 -6.29
C CYS A 182 -19.34 21.41 -7.54
N ILE A 183 -20.48 20.72 -7.39
CA ILE A 183 -21.07 19.90 -8.45
C ILE A 183 -22.47 20.43 -8.76
N LYS A 184 -22.67 20.86 -10.01
CA LYS A 184 -23.93 21.45 -10.46
C LYS A 184 -24.89 20.36 -10.95
N HIS A 185 -26.13 20.44 -10.49
CA HIS A 185 -27.21 19.54 -10.89
C HIS A 185 -28.40 20.31 -11.50
N PRO A 186 -29.23 19.64 -12.31
CA PRO A 186 -30.47 20.22 -12.81
C PRO A 186 -31.46 20.65 -11.70
N PRO A 187 -32.35 21.62 -11.96
CA PRO A 187 -33.29 22.14 -10.96
C PRO A 187 -34.18 21.08 -10.31
N GLU A 188 -34.53 20.00 -11.00
CA GLU A 188 -35.33 18.89 -10.47
C GLU A 188 -34.62 18.15 -9.33
N VAL A 189 -33.31 17.96 -9.42
CA VAL A 189 -32.49 17.35 -8.36
C VAL A 189 -32.44 18.30 -7.17
N MET A 190 -32.25 19.60 -7.43
CA MET A 190 -32.17 20.62 -6.38
C MET A 190 -33.51 20.79 -5.63
N LYS A 191 -34.65 20.56 -6.29
CA LYS A 191 -35.98 20.56 -5.66
C LYS A 191 -36.21 19.37 -4.72
N ASN A 192 -35.58 18.23 -5.00
CA ASN A 192 -35.66 17.02 -4.17
C ASN A 192 -34.68 17.01 -2.99
N MET A 193 -34.13 18.18 -2.65
CA MET A 193 -33.26 18.35 -1.50
C MET A 193 -34.05 18.19 -0.19
N SER A 194 -33.44 17.56 0.81
CA SER A 194 -34.04 17.41 2.15
C SER A 194 -34.34 18.77 2.79
N ASP A 195 -35.32 18.82 3.70
CA ASP A 195 -35.69 20.07 4.39
C ASP A 195 -34.49 20.66 5.15
N TRP A 196 -33.72 19.80 5.82
CA TRP A 196 -32.52 20.22 6.54
C TRP A 196 -31.48 20.87 5.61
N CYS A 197 -31.20 20.27 4.46
CA CYS A 197 -30.26 20.81 3.48
C CYS A 197 -30.75 22.17 2.93
N ARG A 198 -32.06 22.29 2.63
CA ARG A 198 -32.67 23.55 2.15
C ARG A 198 -32.57 24.68 3.15
N GLU A 199 -32.61 24.38 4.45
CA GLU A 199 -32.51 25.38 5.51
C GLU A 199 -31.06 25.79 5.84
N ASN A 200 -30.08 24.90 5.65
CA ASN A 200 -28.71 25.11 6.12
C ASN A 200 -27.73 25.52 5.02
N PHE A 201 -27.81 24.95 3.82
CA PHE A 201 -26.88 25.26 2.72
C PHE A 201 -26.96 26.70 2.16
N PRO A 202 -28.08 27.44 2.28
CA PRO A 202 -28.03 28.88 2.00
C PRO A 202 -27.20 29.67 3.02
N LYS A 203 -27.16 29.24 4.29
CA LYS A 203 -26.51 29.99 5.38
C LYS A 203 -24.97 29.95 5.29
N ASN A 204 -24.42 28.86 4.75
CA ASN A 204 -22.99 28.68 4.52
C ASN A 204 -22.55 29.01 3.08
N GLY A 205 -23.47 29.52 2.25
CA GLY A 205 -23.21 29.90 0.86
C GLY A 205 -22.98 28.75 -0.11
N LEU A 206 -23.23 27.49 0.28
CA LEU A 206 -22.98 26.33 -0.58
C LEU A 206 -23.80 26.40 -1.87
N LEU A 207 -25.10 26.74 -1.80
CA LEU A 207 -25.94 26.78 -3.00
C LEU A 207 -25.49 27.86 -4.00
N GLU A 208 -24.96 28.98 -3.51
CA GLU A 208 -24.42 30.04 -4.35
C GLU A 208 -23.14 29.59 -5.07
N ARG A 209 -22.25 28.88 -4.36
CA ARG A 209 -21.03 28.29 -4.96
C ARG A 209 -21.37 27.21 -5.98
N VAL A 210 -22.35 26.35 -5.69
CA VAL A 210 -22.82 25.33 -6.63
C VAL A 210 -23.37 25.95 -7.92
N GLU A 211 -24.13 27.04 -7.79
CA GLU A 211 -24.70 27.71 -8.97
C GLU A 211 -23.62 28.41 -9.80
N LYS A 212 -22.66 29.07 -9.14
CA LYS A 212 -21.64 29.91 -9.76
C LYS A 212 -20.43 29.12 -10.30
N ASP A 213 -19.89 28.22 -9.49
CA ASP A 213 -18.60 27.57 -9.70
C ASP A 213 -18.76 26.04 -9.92
N GLY A 214 -19.99 25.52 -9.92
CA GLY A 214 -20.27 24.09 -10.01
C GLY A 214 -19.96 23.49 -11.38
N ILE A 215 -19.30 22.33 -11.37
CA ILE A 215 -18.95 21.55 -12.56
C ILE A 215 -19.80 20.27 -12.67
N PRO A 216 -19.82 19.59 -13.83
CA PRO A 216 -20.49 18.30 -13.96
C PRO A 216 -19.88 17.20 -13.09
N GLU A 217 -20.72 16.27 -12.62
CA GLU A 217 -20.32 15.16 -11.72
C GLU A 217 -19.14 14.33 -12.27
N HIS A 218 -19.13 14.03 -13.57
CA HIS A 218 -18.06 13.25 -14.20
C HIS A 218 -16.71 13.98 -14.29
N GLU A 219 -16.73 15.32 -14.35
CA GLU A 219 -15.50 16.13 -14.30
C GLU A 219 -14.95 16.15 -12.87
N ALA A 220 -15.83 16.29 -11.87
CA ALA A 220 -15.44 16.18 -10.46
C ALA A 220 -14.83 14.81 -10.13
N GLU A 221 -15.45 13.70 -10.58
CA GLU A 221 -14.88 12.35 -10.45
C GLU A 221 -13.46 12.28 -11.04
N SER A 222 -13.28 12.84 -12.24
CA SER A 222 -12.01 12.80 -12.95
C SER A 222 -10.93 13.60 -12.22
N GLN A 223 -11.27 14.79 -11.69
CA GLN A 223 -10.33 15.61 -10.90
C GLN A 223 -9.91 14.92 -9.61
N VAL A 224 -10.86 14.31 -8.89
CA VAL A 224 -10.56 13.57 -7.64
C VAL A 224 -9.67 12.36 -7.92
N LEU A 225 -9.98 11.58 -8.96
CA LEU A 225 -9.18 10.41 -9.34
C LEU A 225 -7.77 10.80 -9.76
N GLU A 226 -7.65 11.86 -10.56
CA GLU A 226 -6.36 12.34 -11.05
C GLU A 226 -5.49 12.87 -9.89
N PHE A 227 -6.08 13.65 -8.97
CA PHE A 227 -5.40 14.10 -7.75
C PHE A 227 -4.87 12.93 -6.91
N ILE A 228 -5.66 11.87 -6.73
CA ILE A 228 -5.24 10.66 -6.00
C ILE A 228 -4.03 10.01 -6.69
N LYS A 229 -4.06 9.88 -8.01
CA LYS A 229 -2.96 9.28 -8.80
C LYS A 229 -1.70 10.14 -8.79
N GLN A 230 -1.83 11.45 -8.99
CA GLN A 230 -0.72 12.40 -9.01
C GLN A 230 0.03 12.44 -7.67
N ASN A 231 -0.68 12.24 -6.57
CA ASN A 231 -0.10 12.14 -5.24
C ASN A 231 0.33 10.71 -4.89
N GLU A 232 0.64 9.87 -5.88
CA GLU A 232 1.23 8.53 -5.76
C GLU A 232 0.51 7.64 -4.72
N VAL A 233 -0.81 7.67 -4.71
CA VAL A 233 -1.61 6.73 -3.92
C VAL A 233 -1.63 5.39 -4.65
N PRO A 234 -1.12 4.28 -4.08
CA PRO A 234 -1.12 2.99 -4.76
C PRO A 234 -2.54 2.41 -4.92
N GLU A 235 -2.84 1.96 -6.13
CA GLU A 235 -4.13 1.36 -6.49
C GLU A 235 -4.49 0.18 -5.56
N LYS A 236 -5.76 0.16 -5.12
CA LYS A 236 -6.38 -0.84 -4.23
C LYS A 236 -5.78 -0.97 -2.83
N ARG A 237 -4.84 -0.12 -2.41
CA ARG A 237 -4.18 -0.26 -1.10
C ARG A 237 -4.70 0.70 -0.04
N CYS A 238 -4.84 1.98 -0.37
CA CYS A 238 -5.16 3.04 0.59
C CYS A 238 -6.66 3.09 0.95
N PRO A 239 -7.01 3.17 2.25
CA PRO A 239 -8.39 3.28 2.69
C PRO A 239 -8.94 4.70 2.50
N LEU A 240 -10.26 4.77 2.36
CA LEU A 240 -11.01 6.02 2.53
C LEU A 240 -11.16 6.34 4.03
N ALA A 241 -11.06 7.61 4.41
CA ALA A 241 -11.14 8.05 5.80
C ALA A 241 -12.00 9.31 5.96
N GLY A 242 -12.57 9.47 7.15
CA GLY A 242 -13.45 10.59 7.49
C GLY A 242 -14.35 10.24 8.66
N ASN A 243 -15.22 11.17 9.05
CA ASN A 243 -16.27 10.91 10.04
C ASN A 243 -17.53 10.39 9.34
N ASN A 244 -18.08 9.26 9.81
CA ASN A 244 -19.23 8.63 9.17
C ASN A 244 -19.00 8.33 7.69
N VAL A 245 -17.73 8.11 7.30
CA VAL A 245 -17.27 8.00 5.91
C VAL A 245 -17.89 6.83 5.17
N PHE A 246 -18.52 5.89 5.88
CA PHE A 246 -19.39 4.89 5.30
C PHE A 246 -20.48 5.51 4.40
N THR A 247 -21.04 6.65 4.80
CA THR A 247 -22.08 7.38 4.05
C THR A 247 -21.51 7.95 2.76
N ASP A 248 -20.42 8.72 2.84
CA ASP A 248 -19.71 9.28 1.69
C ASP A 248 -19.32 8.19 0.71
N ARG A 249 -18.78 7.08 1.23
CA ARG A 249 -18.43 5.92 0.42
C ARG A 249 -19.61 5.36 -0.36
N GLY A 250 -20.82 5.36 0.22
CA GLY A 250 -22.04 4.96 -0.46
C GLY A 250 -22.34 5.84 -1.68
N PHE A 251 -22.26 7.16 -1.49
CA PHE A 251 -22.42 8.13 -2.58
C PHE A 251 -21.33 8.00 -3.63
N LEU A 252 -20.05 7.96 -3.23
CA LEU A 252 -18.92 7.79 -4.15
C LEU A 252 -19.06 6.49 -4.96
N LYS A 253 -19.50 5.38 -4.35
CA LYS A 253 -19.66 4.11 -5.09
C LYS A 253 -20.68 4.22 -6.22
N LYS A 254 -21.70 5.06 -6.05
CA LYS A 254 -22.75 5.27 -7.04
C LYS A 254 -22.40 6.34 -8.08
N HIS A 255 -21.84 7.46 -7.61
CA HIS A 255 -21.67 8.69 -8.39
C HIS A 255 -20.24 8.92 -8.88
N MET A 256 -19.25 8.34 -8.20
CA MET A 256 -17.83 8.42 -8.52
C MET A 256 -17.16 7.03 -8.47
N PRO A 257 -17.70 6.01 -9.18
CA PRO A 257 -17.26 4.63 -9.06
C PRO A 257 -15.76 4.46 -9.34
N LYS A 258 -15.17 5.22 -10.27
CA LYS A 258 -13.75 5.10 -10.60
C LYS A 258 -12.84 5.47 -9.44
N VAL A 259 -13.25 6.45 -8.61
CA VAL A 259 -12.53 6.82 -7.38
C VAL A 259 -12.61 5.67 -6.37
N THR A 260 -13.80 5.14 -6.12
CA THR A 260 -13.96 4.03 -5.16
C THR A 260 -13.29 2.74 -5.61
N ASP A 261 -13.29 2.49 -6.92
CA ASP A 261 -12.59 1.36 -7.51
C ASP A 261 -11.08 1.57 -7.37
N TYR A 262 -10.53 2.76 -7.53
CA TYR A 262 -9.08 2.95 -7.36
C TYR A 262 -8.60 2.70 -5.92
N LEU A 263 -9.43 2.96 -4.91
CA LEU A 263 -9.08 2.83 -3.50
C LEU A 263 -9.31 1.42 -2.93
N ASN A 264 -8.97 1.23 -1.64
CA ASN A 264 -9.21 -0.04 -0.95
C ASN A 264 -10.71 -0.39 -0.93
N TYR A 265 -11.06 -1.55 -1.46
CA TYR A 265 -12.46 -1.98 -1.58
C TYR A 265 -13.08 -2.50 -0.26
N HIS A 266 -12.30 -2.88 0.74
CA HIS A 266 -12.88 -3.53 1.93
C HIS A 266 -12.85 -2.65 3.17
N ARG A 267 -11.93 -1.69 3.24
CA ARG A 267 -11.63 -0.99 4.48
C ARG A 267 -11.82 0.51 4.36
N ILE A 268 -12.33 1.08 5.45
CA ILE A 268 -12.39 2.51 5.71
C ILE A 268 -11.75 2.77 7.06
N ILE A 269 -11.28 3.99 7.27
CA ILE A 269 -10.93 4.51 8.59
C ILE A 269 -12.06 5.46 8.99
N ASP A 270 -13.04 4.92 9.71
CA ASP A 270 -14.18 5.71 10.18
C ASP A 270 -13.90 6.27 11.58
N VAL A 271 -13.65 7.57 11.65
CA VAL A 271 -13.34 8.28 12.90
C VAL A 271 -14.53 8.22 13.87
N SER A 272 -15.77 8.19 13.35
CA SER A 272 -16.96 8.12 14.20
C SER A 272 -17.07 6.78 14.94
N SER A 273 -16.56 5.70 14.34
CA SER A 273 -16.46 4.40 15.02
C SER A 273 -15.57 4.50 16.27
N ILE A 274 -14.43 5.19 16.17
CA ILE A 274 -13.52 5.40 17.31
C ILE A 274 -14.18 6.31 18.35
N ASN A 275 -14.84 7.38 17.90
CA ASN A 275 -15.59 8.29 18.76
C ASN A 275 -16.63 7.53 19.61
N GLU A 276 -17.41 6.63 19.00
CA GLU A 276 -18.41 5.82 19.70
C GLU A 276 -17.79 4.85 20.72
N LEU A 277 -16.60 4.29 20.45
CA LEU A 277 -15.87 3.48 21.42
C LEU A 277 -15.36 4.32 22.59
N VAL A 278 -14.79 5.49 22.31
CA VAL A 278 -14.28 6.41 23.32
C VAL A 278 -15.40 6.82 24.28
N LYS A 279 -16.56 7.22 23.76
CA LYS A 279 -17.75 7.58 24.58
C LYS A 279 -18.23 6.48 25.51
N ARG A 280 -18.07 5.21 25.13
CA ARG A 280 -18.55 4.06 25.93
C ARG A 280 -17.54 3.57 26.94
N TRP A 281 -16.25 3.69 26.63
CA TRP A 281 -15.19 3.10 27.43
C TRP A 281 -14.56 4.07 28.43
N TYR A 282 -14.66 5.38 28.16
CA TYR A 282 -14.03 6.41 28.99
C TYR A 282 -15.07 7.23 29.76
N PRO A 283 -14.72 7.69 30.98
CA PRO A 283 -15.66 8.41 31.83
C PRO A 283 -15.87 9.86 31.35
N ALA A 284 -16.95 10.49 31.82
CA ALA A 284 -17.40 11.79 31.31
C ALA A 284 -16.34 12.90 31.42
N GLU A 285 -15.53 12.90 32.48
CA GLU A 285 -14.49 13.92 32.71
C GLU A 285 -13.36 13.86 31.68
N VAL A 286 -13.18 12.69 31.04
CA VAL A 286 -12.24 12.53 29.92
C VAL A 286 -12.89 13.00 28.61
N LEU A 287 -14.18 12.72 28.42
CA LEU A 287 -14.94 13.14 27.23
C LEU A 287 -15.05 14.67 27.13
N GLU A 288 -15.15 15.37 28.27
CA GLU A 288 -15.19 16.84 28.32
C GLU A 288 -13.92 17.51 27.79
N LYS A 289 -12.79 16.79 27.74
CA LYS A 289 -11.51 17.29 27.23
C LYS A 289 -11.35 17.13 25.73
N ILE A 290 -12.23 16.37 25.07
CA ILE A 290 -12.19 16.17 23.62
C ILE A 290 -12.53 17.52 22.94
N PRO A 291 -11.70 18.01 22.00
CA PRO A 291 -11.98 19.23 21.26
C PRO A 291 -13.37 19.19 20.61
N ARG A 292 -14.14 20.27 20.78
CA ARG A 292 -15.45 20.41 20.13
C ARG A 292 -15.25 20.83 18.68
N LYS A 293 -15.99 20.17 17.79
CA LYS A 293 -16.10 20.54 16.38
C LYS A 293 -16.93 21.79 16.20
N GLU A 294 -16.53 22.65 15.27
CA GLU A 294 -17.28 23.84 14.87
C GLU A 294 -18.45 23.47 13.95
N ARG A 295 -18.36 22.35 13.21
CA ARG A 295 -19.42 21.81 12.33
C ARG A 295 -19.92 22.85 11.34
N LYS A 296 -19.01 23.37 10.52
CA LYS A 296 -19.32 24.41 9.54
C LYS A 296 -20.14 23.90 8.35
N HIS A 297 -20.25 22.58 8.17
CA HIS A 297 -20.91 21.96 7.02
C HIS A 297 -20.26 22.45 5.73
N MET A 298 -18.94 22.29 5.68
CA MET A 298 -18.10 22.65 4.55
C MET A 298 -17.07 21.56 4.41
N ALA A 299 -17.06 20.88 3.27
CA ALA A 299 -16.39 19.58 3.12
C ALA A 299 -14.91 19.63 3.55
N MET A 300 -14.17 20.67 3.12
CA MET A 300 -12.75 20.79 3.45
C MET A 300 -12.49 21.01 4.95
N ASP A 301 -13.31 21.82 5.62
CA ASP A 301 -13.14 22.09 7.05
C ASP A 301 -13.53 20.87 7.89
N ASP A 302 -14.59 20.16 7.49
CA ASP A 302 -15.04 18.95 8.18
C ASP A 302 -14.03 17.78 8.04
N ILE A 303 -13.29 17.68 6.92
CA ILE A 303 -12.14 16.76 6.81
C ILE A 303 -11.04 17.16 7.79
N ARG A 304 -10.64 18.43 7.84
CA ARG A 304 -9.57 18.88 8.75
C ARG A 304 -9.94 18.64 10.20
N GLU A 305 -11.19 18.88 10.59
CA GLU A 305 -11.70 18.52 11.92
C GLU A 305 -11.65 17.01 12.18
N SER A 306 -11.96 16.18 11.18
CA SER A 306 -11.86 14.72 11.29
C SER A 306 -10.42 14.23 11.48
N ILE A 307 -9.45 14.83 10.79
CA ILE A 307 -8.02 14.53 10.97
C ILE A 307 -7.57 14.94 12.37
N MET A 308 -7.93 16.14 12.82
CA MET A 308 -7.59 16.63 14.17
C MET A 308 -8.18 15.75 15.27
N GLU A 309 -9.44 15.32 15.12
CA GLU A 309 -10.09 14.39 16.05
C GLU A 309 -9.35 13.04 16.10
N LEU A 310 -8.97 12.48 14.96
CA LEU A 310 -8.21 11.22 14.95
C LEU A 310 -6.80 11.39 15.53
N LYS A 311 -6.13 12.52 15.29
CA LYS A 311 -4.84 12.85 15.95
C LYS A 311 -5.01 12.87 17.47
N TYR A 312 -6.05 13.53 17.97
CA TYR A 312 -6.35 13.57 19.40
C TYR A 312 -6.58 12.16 19.97
N TYR A 313 -7.36 11.32 19.27
CA TYR A 313 -7.60 9.95 19.71
C TYR A 313 -6.33 9.11 19.75
N ARG A 314 -5.49 9.23 18.72
CA ARG A 314 -4.19 8.53 18.66
C ARG A 314 -3.32 8.88 19.87
N GLU A 315 -3.28 10.16 20.26
CA GLU A 315 -2.45 10.64 21.35
C GLU A 315 -2.98 10.22 22.74
N HIS A 316 -4.30 10.23 22.93
CA HIS A 316 -4.91 10.10 24.26
C HIS A 316 -5.47 8.70 24.57
N PHE A 317 -5.86 7.91 23.56
CA PHE A 317 -6.61 6.67 23.76
C PHE A 317 -5.92 5.41 23.20
N PHE A 318 -4.97 5.56 22.27
CA PHE A 318 -4.20 4.42 21.76
C PHE A 318 -2.90 4.24 22.52
N LYS A 319 -2.48 2.98 22.70
CA LYS A 319 -1.15 2.69 23.24
C LYS A 319 -0.09 3.16 22.24
N THR A 320 0.95 3.83 22.74
CA THR A 320 2.12 4.20 21.93
C THR A 320 2.72 2.92 21.31
N PRO A 321 2.95 2.89 19.99
CA PRO A 321 3.63 1.77 19.35
C PRO A 321 5.02 1.60 19.98
N PRO A 322 5.49 0.36 20.20
CA PRO A 322 6.86 0.15 20.63
C PRO A 322 7.80 0.77 19.60
N GLN A 323 8.77 1.58 20.06
CA GLN A 323 9.83 2.09 19.20
C GLN A 323 10.54 0.87 18.60
N ALA A 324 10.67 0.84 17.27
CA ALA A 324 11.50 -0.17 16.63
C ALA A 324 12.91 0.03 17.18
N ASN A 325 13.39 -0.91 18.00
CA ASN A 325 14.75 -0.86 18.52
C ASN A 325 15.68 -0.73 17.30
N GLY A 326 16.30 0.44 17.15
CA GLY A 326 17.42 0.61 16.25
C GLY A 326 18.51 -0.31 16.77
N HIS A 327 18.73 -1.42 16.07
CA HIS A 327 19.92 -2.23 16.28
C HIS A 327 21.11 -1.36 15.87
N VAL A 328 21.85 -0.94 16.89
CA VAL A 328 23.15 -0.27 16.83
C VAL A 328 24.17 -1.15 16.12
#